data_AF-A0AAU7B409-F1
#
_entry.id   AF-A0AAU7B409-F1
#
_cell.length_a   1.000
_cell.length_b   1.000
_cell.length_c   1.000
_cell.angle_alpha   90.00
_cell.angle_beta   90.00
_cell.angle_gamma   90.00
#
_symmetry.space_group_name_H-M   'P 1'
#
loop_
_entity.id
_entity.type
_entity.pdbx_description
1 polymer ?
#
loop_
_entity_poly.entity_id
_entity_poly.type
_entity_poly.pdbx_seq_one_letter_code
_entity_poly.pdbx_strand_id
1 'polypeptide(L)'
;MLLHTHLTLLDGSRVRLRLPQARDRAGLLALLGRVGVGIDLLDLQRTLRFDPQRRAVVFATTWTPGAVAGETVVGVGAVTFAHGTPDLLIADEASAPGLGAALADVLHTAASARRAA
;
A
#
# COMPACT_ATOMS: atom_id res chain seq x y z
N MET A 1 8.77 -12.76 -5.19
CA MET A 1 8.71 -11.30 -5.31
C MET A 1 8.91 -10.69 -3.93
N LEU A 2 10.13 -10.21 -3.63
CA LEU A 2 10.45 -9.53 -2.38
C LEU A 2 10.17 -8.04 -2.58
N LEU A 3 8.98 -7.55 -2.24
CA LEU A 3 8.73 -6.11 -2.23
C LEU A 3 9.24 -5.56 -0.90
N HIS A 4 10.49 -5.12 -0.92
CA HIS A 4 11.06 -4.16 0.02
C HIS A 4 11.84 -3.18 -0.84
N THR A 5 11.28 -2.01 -1.09
CA THR A 5 11.84 -1.03 -2.04
C THR A 5 11.51 0.37 -1.56
N HIS A 6 12.36 1.33 -1.88
CA HIS A 6 12.08 2.74 -1.63
C HIS A 6 11.71 3.42 -2.95
N LEU A 7 10.70 4.28 -2.89
CA LEU A 7 10.33 5.19 -3.95
C LEU A 7 10.54 6.63 -3.47
N THR A 8 11.05 7.46 -4.37
CA THR A 8 11.06 8.91 -4.19
C THR A 8 9.89 9.46 -5.01
N LEU A 9 8.98 10.16 -4.34
CA LEU A 9 7.85 10.83 -4.99
C LEU A 9 8.33 12.12 -5.68
N LEU A 10 7.46 12.74 -6.48
CA LEU A 10 7.79 13.93 -7.28
C LEU A 10 8.16 15.14 -6.41
N ASP A 11 7.63 15.23 -5.20
CA ASP A 11 7.93 16.27 -4.22
C ASP A 11 9.24 16.02 -3.44
N GLY A 12 9.93 14.91 -3.72
CA GLY A 12 11.15 14.49 -3.02
C GLY A 12 10.91 13.64 -1.78
N SER A 13 9.65 13.42 -1.37
CA SER A 13 9.29 12.57 -0.24
C SER A 13 9.71 11.12 -0.49
N ARG A 14 10.27 10.46 0.52
CA ARG A 14 10.66 9.05 0.44
C ARG A 14 9.59 8.16 1.05
N VAL A 15 9.14 7.19 0.28
CA VAL A 15 8.19 6.16 0.70
C VAL A 15 8.86 4.81 0.61
N ARG A 16 8.70 4.00 1.64
CA ARG A 16 9.10 2.60 1.65
C ARG A 16 7.91 1.73 1.32
N LEU A 17 8.08 0.88 0.33
CA LEU A 17 7.14 -0.15 -0.06
C LEU A 17 7.53 -1.47 0.56
N ARG A 18 6.55 -2.15 1.17
CA ARG A 18 6.75 -3.46 1.81
C ARG A 18 5.50 -4.32 1.78
N LEU A 19 5.66 -5.61 2.03
CA LEU A 19 4.52 -6.50 2.28
C LEU A 19 3.77 -6.11 3.57
N PRO A 20 2.45 -6.41 3.65
CA PRO A 20 1.69 -6.27 4.87
C PRO A 20 2.25 -7.13 5.99
N GLN A 21 2.16 -6.63 7.22
CA GLN A 21 2.56 -7.30 8.44
C GLN A 21 1.41 -7.29 9.44
N ALA A 22 1.34 -8.27 10.33
CA ALA A 22 0.26 -8.38 11.32
C ALA A 22 0.12 -7.12 12.19
N ARG A 23 1.25 -6.42 12.47
CA ARG A 23 1.29 -5.17 13.24
C ARG A 23 0.70 -3.96 12.54
N ASP A 24 0.48 -4.03 11.22
CA ASP A 24 0.06 -2.87 10.43
C ASP A 24 -1.40 -2.49 10.63
N ARG A 25 -2.18 -3.33 11.33
CA ARG A 25 -3.60 -3.08 11.58
C ARG A 25 -3.87 -1.69 12.16
N ALA A 26 -3.08 -1.28 13.15
CA ALA A 26 -3.22 0.04 13.76
C ALA A 26 -2.89 1.18 12.77
N GLY A 27 -1.81 1.02 12.01
CA GLY A 27 -1.41 2.00 10.99
C GLY A 27 -2.41 2.12 9.84
N LEU A 28 -3.03 1.01 9.43
CA LEU A 28 -4.05 0.98 8.39
C LEU A 28 -5.36 1.64 8.87
N LEU A 29 -5.79 1.40 10.11
CA LEU A 29 -6.94 2.10 10.69
C LEU A 29 -6.69 3.61 10.78
N ALA A 30 -5.48 4.01 11.17
CA ALA A 30 -5.08 5.41 11.20
C ALA A 30 -5.09 6.02 9.79
N LEU A 31 -4.59 5.30 8.77
CA LEU A 31 -4.67 5.73 7.37
C LEU A 31 -6.12 5.97 6.94
N LEU A 32 -7.00 4.99 7.17
CA LEU A 32 -8.42 5.08 6.83
C LEU A 32 -9.10 6.28 7.50
N GLY A 33 -8.79 6.52 8.78
CA GLY A 33 -9.27 7.69 9.50
C GLY A 33 -8.81 9.01 8.88
N ARG A 34 -7.56 9.09 8.40
CA ARG A 34 -7.03 10.31 7.74
C ARG A 34 -7.65 10.55 6.37
N VAL A 35 -7.87 9.49 5.58
CA VAL A 35 -8.47 9.61 4.24
C VAL A 35 -10.01 9.65 4.25
N GLY A 36 -10.63 9.51 5.43
CA GLY A 36 -12.09 9.55 5.58
C GLY A 36 -12.82 8.33 4.98
N VAL A 37 -12.13 7.20 4.83
CA VAL A 37 -12.70 5.98 4.24
C VAL A 37 -13.19 5.05 5.34
N GLY A 38 -14.51 4.82 5.39
CA GLY A 38 -15.10 3.78 6.22
C GLY A 38 -14.98 2.41 5.53
N ILE A 39 -14.14 1.53 6.06
CA ILE A 39 -14.06 0.12 5.64
C ILE A 39 -14.45 -0.77 6.82
N ASP A 40 -15.20 -1.83 6.54
CA ASP A 40 -15.47 -2.89 7.51
C ASP A 40 -14.15 -3.57 7.94
N LEU A 41 -14.01 -3.80 9.24
CA LEU A 41 -12.90 -4.54 9.84
C LEU A 41 -12.71 -5.93 9.24
N LEU A 42 -13.79 -6.56 8.76
CA LEU A 42 -13.72 -7.86 8.09
C LEU A 42 -13.00 -7.76 6.72
N ASP A 43 -13.31 -6.74 5.94
CA ASP A 43 -12.66 -6.49 4.64
C ASP A 43 -11.21 -6.04 4.82
N LEU A 44 -10.92 -5.36 5.93
CA LEU A 44 -9.56 -5.06 6.38
C LEU A 44 -8.73 -6.32 6.63
N GLN A 45 -9.29 -7.30 7.35
CA GLN A 45 -8.60 -8.56 7.64
C GLN A 45 -8.37 -9.39 6.38
N ARG A 46 -9.32 -9.38 5.43
CA ARG A 46 -9.16 -10.03 4.12
C ARG A 46 -8.04 -9.38 3.29
N THR A 47 -7.85 -8.07 3.43
CA THR A 47 -6.74 -7.37 2.77
C THR A 47 -5.38 -7.79 3.35
N LEU A 48 -5.32 -8.03 4.66
CA LEU A 48 -4.10 -8.50 5.34
C LEU A 48 -3.83 -10.00 5.15
N ARG A 49 -4.86 -10.80 4.89
CA ARG A 49 -4.78 -12.24 4.59
C ARG A 49 -5.03 -12.49 3.11
N PHE A 50 -3.97 -12.49 2.32
CA PHE A 50 -4.05 -12.73 0.88
C PHE A 50 -3.24 -13.97 0.47
N ASP A 51 -3.61 -14.57 -0.67
CA ASP A 51 -2.81 -15.60 -1.32
C ASP A 51 -1.77 -14.93 -2.24
N PRO A 52 -0.47 -14.99 -1.91
CA PRO A 52 0.58 -14.35 -2.71
C PRO A 52 0.75 -14.97 -4.10
N GLN A 53 0.16 -16.15 -4.35
CA GLN A 53 0.15 -16.75 -5.69
C GLN A 53 -0.89 -16.11 -6.61
N ARG A 54 -1.94 -15.50 -6.04
CA ARG A 54 -3.11 -14.95 -6.76
C ARG A 54 -3.21 -13.42 -6.73
N ARG A 55 -2.59 -12.78 -5.75
CA ARG A 55 -2.69 -11.33 -5.51
C ARG A 55 -1.38 -10.77 -4.99
N ALA A 56 -1.08 -9.53 -5.37
CA ALA A 56 -0.07 -8.72 -4.72
C ALA A 56 -0.74 -7.69 -3.81
N VAL A 57 -0.17 -7.48 -2.62
CA VAL A 57 -0.55 -6.42 -1.69
C VAL A 57 0.73 -5.69 -1.28
N VAL A 58 0.69 -4.36 -1.28
CA VAL A 58 1.79 -3.51 -0.87
C VAL A 58 1.32 -2.46 0.12
N PHE A 59 2.15 -2.22 1.13
CA PHE A 59 2.01 -1.13 2.08
C PHE A 59 3.09 -0.10 1.79
N ALA A 60 2.67 1.16 1.74
CA ALA A 60 3.53 2.32 1.65
C ALA A 60 3.66 2.96 3.03
N THR A 61 4.90 3.11 3.49
CA THR A 61 5.23 3.75 4.76
C THR A 61 6.19 4.91 4.56
N THR A 62 6.05 5.97 5.37
CA THR A 62 6.97 7.10 5.37
C THR A 62 7.18 7.65 6.78
N TRP A 63 8.23 8.44 6.97
CA TRP A 63 8.46 9.17 8.22
C TRP A 63 7.66 10.47 8.17
N THR A 64 6.57 10.52 8.92
CA THR A 64 5.75 11.73 9.03
C THR A 64 6.27 12.62 10.16
N PRO A 65 6.33 13.95 9.97
CA PRO A 65 6.67 14.87 11.05
C PRO A 65 5.71 14.72 12.23
N GLY A 66 6.25 14.52 13.44
CA GLY A 66 5.45 14.36 14.66
C GLY A 66 5.04 12.93 15.03
N ALA A 67 5.39 11.91 14.23
CA ALA A 67 5.21 10.53 14.63
C ALA A 67 6.18 10.15 15.76
N VAL A 68 5.63 9.75 16.92
CA VAL A 68 6.38 9.52 18.17
C VAL A 68 7.32 8.32 18.09
N ALA A 69 7.08 7.37 17.18
CA ALA A 69 8.00 6.28 16.88
C ALA A 69 7.65 5.56 15.56
N GLY A 70 8.54 5.63 14.58
CA GLY A 70 8.54 4.75 13.41
C GLY A 70 7.85 5.28 12.15
N GLU A 71 7.99 4.50 11.07
CA GLU A 71 7.33 4.79 9.80
C GLU A 71 5.80 4.65 9.91
N THR A 72 5.08 5.64 9.43
CA THR A 72 3.61 5.66 9.37
C THR A 72 3.13 5.08 8.06
N VAL A 73 2.07 4.26 8.10
CA VAL A 73 1.39 3.77 6.90
C VAL A 73 0.66 4.94 6.24
N VAL A 74 1.06 5.27 5.01
CA VAL A 74 0.49 6.36 4.19
C VAL A 74 -0.18 5.85 2.93
N GLY A 75 -0.07 4.55 2.62
CA GLY A 75 -0.85 3.96 1.56
C GLY A 75 -0.91 2.44 1.63
N VAL A 76 -1.93 1.89 0.99
CA VAL A 76 -2.09 0.47 0.75
C VAL A 76 -2.62 0.27 -0.66
N GLY A 77 -2.07 -0.72 -1.34
CA GLY A 77 -2.47 -1.07 -2.68
C GLY A 77 -2.55 -2.58 -2.84
N ALA A 78 -3.51 -3.06 -3.61
CA ALA A 78 -3.61 -4.47 -3.94
C ALA A 78 -4.13 -4.69 -5.36
N VAL A 79 -3.70 -5.80 -5.96
CA VAL A 79 -4.09 -6.20 -7.31
C VAL A 79 -4.23 -7.72 -7.39
N THR A 80 -5.41 -8.17 -7.80
CA THR A 80 -5.62 -9.55 -8.23
C THR A 80 -5.00 -9.75 -9.61
N PHE A 81 -4.10 -10.73 -9.74
CA PHE A 81 -3.32 -10.93 -10.97
C PHE A 81 -4.17 -11.24 -12.20
N ALA A 82 -5.32 -11.91 -12.00
CA ALA A 82 -6.27 -12.22 -13.06
C ALA A 82 -6.91 -10.97 -13.70
N HIS A 83 -7.07 -9.88 -12.92
CA HIS A 83 -7.72 -8.65 -13.40
C HIS A 83 -6.69 -7.63 -13.91
N GLY A 84 -5.49 -7.62 -13.35
CA GLY A 84 -4.41 -6.71 -13.78
C GLY A 84 -4.58 -5.24 -13.39
N THR A 85 -5.75 -4.85 -12.90
CA THR A 85 -6.05 -3.52 -12.34
C THR A 85 -6.16 -3.58 -10.81
N PRO A 86 -5.68 -2.57 -10.08
CA PRO A 86 -5.82 -2.51 -8.63
C PRO A 86 -7.29 -2.63 -8.18
N ASP A 87 -7.56 -3.53 -7.24
CA ASP A 87 -8.87 -3.72 -6.61
C ASP A 87 -8.96 -3.05 -5.23
N LEU A 88 -7.83 -2.55 -4.73
CA LEU A 88 -7.71 -1.65 -3.60
C LEU A 88 -6.59 -0.65 -3.89
N LEU A 89 -6.88 0.64 -3.74
CA LEU A 89 -5.87 1.69 -3.83
C LEU A 89 -6.26 2.81 -2.87
N ILE A 90 -5.52 2.94 -1.78
CA ILE A 90 -5.71 3.99 -0.79
C ILE A 90 -4.38 4.68 -0.59
N ALA A 91 -4.34 5.99 -0.82
CA ALA A 91 -3.17 6.82 -0.63
C ALA A 91 -3.55 8.08 0.15
N ASP A 92 -2.76 8.39 1.16
CA ASP A 92 -2.80 9.65 1.89
C ASP A 92 -1.99 10.69 1.11
N GLU A 93 -2.62 11.29 0.10
CA GLU A 93 -2.01 12.30 -0.77
C GLU A 93 -1.60 13.58 -0.02
N ALA A 94 -2.20 13.85 1.15
CA ALA A 94 -1.81 14.97 1.99
C ALA A 94 -0.45 14.74 2.65
N SER A 95 -0.17 13.50 3.08
CA SER A 95 1.12 13.13 3.68
C SER A 95 2.18 12.72 2.66
N ALA A 96 1.76 12.27 1.47
CA ALA A 96 2.64 11.73 0.43
C ALA A 96 2.08 12.02 -0.98
N PRO A 97 2.25 13.25 -1.49
CA PRO A 97 1.74 13.65 -2.81
C PRO A 97 2.27 12.80 -3.97
N GLY A 98 1.37 12.30 -4.81
CA GLY A 98 1.66 11.43 -5.95
C GLY A 98 1.74 9.94 -5.60
N LEU A 99 1.48 9.56 -4.34
CA LEU A 99 1.59 8.17 -3.90
C LEU A 99 0.59 7.24 -4.60
N GLY A 100 -0.63 7.70 -4.87
CA GLY A 100 -1.65 6.89 -5.54
C GLY A 100 -1.21 6.43 -6.93
N ALA A 101 -0.65 7.34 -7.73
CA ALA A 101 -0.12 7.03 -9.05
C ALA A 101 1.06 6.05 -8.96
N ALA A 102 2.01 6.32 -8.05
CA ALA A 102 3.17 5.45 -7.85
C ALA A 102 2.78 4.02 -7.41
N LEU A 103 1.77 3.90 -6.53
CA LEU A 103 1.24 2.60 -6.11
C LEU A 103 0.56 1.86 -7.26
N ALA A 104 -0.22 2.55 -8.09
CA ALA A 104 -0.86 1.96 -9.26
C ALA A 104 0.18 1.37 -10.23
N ASP A 105 1.24 2.11 -10.53
CA ASP A 105 2.33 1.65 -11.41
C ASP A 105 3.05 0.42 -10.87
N VAL A 106 3.35 0.41 -9.57
CA VAL A 106 3.97 -0.75 -8.90
C VAL A 106 3.09 -1.98 -8.99
N LEU A 107 1.79 -1.85 -8.72
CA LEU A 107 0.84 -2.96 -8.78
C LEU A 107 0.66 -3.45 -10.22
N HIS A 108 0.58 -2.55 -11.19
CA HIS A 108 0.49 -2.90 -12.60
C HIS A 108 1.73 -3.68 -13.07
N THR A 109 2.92 -3.24 -12.65
CA THR A 109 4.19 -3.92 -12.93
C THR A 109 4.20 -5.32 -12.32
N ALA A 110 3.79 -5.45 -11.05
CA ALA A 110 3.71 -6.74 -10.36
C ALA A 110 2.75 -7.72 -11.04
N ALA A 111 1.56 -7.26 -11.44
CA ALA A 111 0.59 -8.08 -12.14
C ALA A 111 1.05 -8.50 -13.54
N SER A 112 1.73 -7.61 -14.26
CA SER A 112 2.29 -7.91 -15.58
C SER A 112 3.44 -8.91 -15.51
N ALA A 113 4.37 -8.74 -14.57
CA ALA A 113 5.47 -9.69 -14.35
C ALA A 113 4.95 -11.09 -13.98
N ARG A 114 3.85 -11.17 -13.22
CA ARG A 114 3.25 -12.45 -12.84
C ARG A 114 2.53 -13.17 -13.98
N ARG A 115 1.91 -12.43 -14.91
CA ARG A 115 1.26 -13.02 -16.10
C ARG A 115 2.25 -13.55 -17.13
N ALA A 116 3.48 -13.04 -17.11
CA ALA A 116 4.56 -13.47 -18.00
C ALA A 116 5.35 -14.69 -17.49
N ALA A 117 5.12 -15.12 -16.25
CA ALA A 117 5.83 -16.22 -15.58
C ALA A 117 4.95 -17.47 -15.46
#